data_AF-A0A1I2YA07-F1
#
_entry.id   AF-A0A1I2YA07-F1
#
_cell.length_a   1.000
_cell.length_b   1.000
_cell.length_c   1.000
_cell.angle_alpha   90.00
_cell.angle_beta   90.00
_cell.angle_gamma   90.00
#
_symmetry.space_group_name_H-M   'P 1'
#
loop_
_entity.id
_entity.type
_entity.pdbx_description
1 polymer ?
#
loop_
_entity_poly.entity_id
_entity_poly.type
_entity_poly.pdbx_seq_one_letter_code
_entity_poly.pdbx_strand_id
1 'polypeptide(L)'
;MFDKQKFAQLLNRARGDRSINQYALHTGVTSAHISRLSRAILDSPPSPQTIKKLADNAYNDVTYKDLMAAAGYLDQKDPPKPKALEGLDMFFLRAVGKLSPEGKKKVYDYVEMVDALEKQKIKEQNKKK
;
A
#
# COMPACT_ATOMS: atom_id res chain seq x y z
N MET A 1 8.66 3.94 7.60
CA MET A 1 8.48 4.82 8.79
C MET A 1 7.03 4.71 9.24
N PHE A 2 6.77 4.70 10.55
CA PHE A 2 5.41 4.67 11.09
C PHE A 2 4.71 6.02 10.91
N ASP A 3 3.57 6.03 10.23
CA ASP A 3 2.71 7.21 10.07
C ASP A 3 1.54 7.14 11.06
N LYS A 4 1.75 7.68 12.26
CA LYS A 4 0.77 7.64 13.35
C LYS A 4 -0.54 8.39 13.03
N GLN A 5 -0.48 9.45 12.22
CA GLN A 5 -1.65 10.22 11.84
C GLN A 5 -2.52 9.42 10.85
N LYS A 6 -1.89 8.87 9.82
CA LYS A 6 -2.58 8.02 8.84
C LYS A 6 -3.14 6.75 9.50
N PHE A 7 -2.38 6.14 10.40
CA PHE A 7 -2.85 4.98 11.14
C PHE A 7 -4.08 5.30 12.00
N ALA A 8 -4.08 6.44 12.71
CA ALA A 8 -5.22 6.88 13.50
C ALA A 8 -6.48 7.13 12.65
N GLN A 9 -6.32 7.77 11.49
CA GLN A 9 -7.42 7.99 10.53
C GLN A 9 -8.01 6.67 10.03
N LEU A 10 -7.16 5.74 9.59
CA LEU A 10 -7.59 4.41 9.15
C LEU A 10 -8.27 3.63 10.28
N LEU A 11 -7.75 3.72 11.51
CA LEU A 11 -8.33 3.05 12.66
C LEU A 11 -9.71 3.60 13.03
N ASN A 12 -9.90 4.92 12.98
CA ASN A 12 -11.21 5.54 13.21
C ASN A 12 -12.20 5.16 12.12
N ARG A 13 -11.75 5.07 10.87
CA ARG A 13 -12.57 4.61 9.75
C ARG A 13 -12.93 3.11 9.88
N ALA A 14 -11.97 2.28 10.30
CA ALA A 14 -12.17 0.86 10.59
C ALA A 14 -13.17 0.64 11.73
N ARG A 15 -13.12 1.48 12.77
CA ARG A 15 -14.12 1.47 13.86
C ARG A 15 -15.52 1.78 13.34
N GLY A 16 -15.65 2.77 12.44
CA GLY A 16 -16.93 3.29 12.01
C GLY A 16 -17.68 3.94 13.17
N ASP A 17 -19.00 3.75 13.21
CA ASP A 17 -19.90 4.36 14.19
C ASP A 17 -19.90 3.64 15.56
N ARG A 18 -19.14 2.54 15.68
CA ARG A 18 -19.00 1.82 16.95
C ARG A 18 -18.27 2.67 17.97
N SER A 19 -18.68 2.56 19.24
CA SER A 19 -17.89 3.08 20.34
C SER A 19 -16.54 2.38 20.45
N ILE A 20 -15.56 3.02 21.09
CA ILE A 20 -14.26 2.38 21.36
C ILE A 20 -14.43 1.08 22.16
N ASN A 21 -15.39 1.03 23.10
CA ASN A 21 -15.66 -0.15 23.91
C ASN A 21 -16.23 -1.32 23.09
N GLN A 22 -17.18 -1.04 22.20
CA GLN A 22 -17.72 -2.07 21.29
C GLN A 22 -16.63 -2.61 20.36
N TYR A 23 -15.80 -1.73 19.80
CA TYR A 23 -14.73 -2.17 18.91
C TYR A 23 -13.62 -2.94 19.66
N ALA A 24 -13.32 -2.55 20.89
CA ALA A 24 -12.45 -3.29 21.80
C ALA A 24 -12.98 -4.71 22.06
N LEU A 25 -14.28 -4.84 22.34
CA LEU A 25 -14.94 -6.12 22.58
C LEU A 25 -14.81 -7.05 21.38
N HIS A 26 -15.06 -6.55 20.17
CA HIS A 26 -15.02 -7.36 18.95
C HIS A 26 -13.59 -7.78 18.56
N THR A 27 -12.62 -6.89 18.75
CA THR A 27 -11.23 -7.12 18.35
C THR A 27 -10.42 -7.86 19.42
N GLY A 28 -10.87 -7.87 20.67
CA GLY A 28 -10.08 -8.33 21.82
C GLY A 28 -8.86 -7.45 22.12
N VAL A 29 -8.82 -6.22 21.58
CA VAL A 29 -7.78 -5.21 21.88
C VAL A 29 -8.34 -4.24 22.92
N THR A 30 -7.54 -3.87 23.93
CA THR A 30 -8.05 -3.03 25.02
C THR A 30 -8.51 -1.66 24.53
N SER A 31 -9.60 -1.15 25.09
CA SER A 31 -10.16 0.17 24.76
C SER A 31 -9.14 1.29 24.97
N ALA A 32 -8.31 1.19 26.00
CA ALA A 32 -7.20 2.11 26.25
C ALA A 32 -6.17 2.09 25.12
N HIS A 33 -5.83 0.92 24.55
CA HIS A 33 -4.90 0.83 23.43
C HIS A 33 -5.51 1.43 22.15
N ILE A 34 -6.76 1.09 21.85
CA ILE A 34 -7.49 1.66 20.70
C ILE A 34 -7.61 3.19 20.84
N SER A 35 -7.91 3.70 22.04
CA SER A 35 -7.98 5.14 22.32
C SER A 35 -6.64 5.85 22.07
N ARG A 36 -5.52 5.25 22.49
CA ARG A 36 -4.19 5.84 22.27
C ARG A 36 -3.80 5.84 20.78
N LEU A 37 -4.09 4.75 20.06
CA LEU A 37 -3.84 4.65 18.63
C LEU A 37 -4.70 5.62 17.81
N SER A 38 -6.00 5.71 18.11
CA SER A 38 -6.95 6.59 17.41
C SER A 38 -6.71 8.09 17.61
N ARG A 39 -5.97 8.46 18.67
CA ARG A 39 -5.51 9.83 18.95
C ARG A 39 -4.09 10.12 18.46
N ALA A 40 -3.44 9.16 17.79
CA ALA A 40 -2.07 9.29 17.30
C ALA A 40 -1.03 9.71 18.36
N ILE A 41 -1.21 9.27 19.62
CA ILE A 41 -0.30 9.62 20.72
C ILE A 41 0.81 8.59 20.96
N LEU A 42 0.73 7.42 20.34
CA LEU A 42 1.80 6.42 20.39
C LEU A 42 2.81 6.71 19.28
N ASP A 43 4.10 6.78 19.64
CA ASP A 43 5.20 6.93 18.68
C ASP A 43 5.68 5.59 18.12
N SER A 44 5.33 4.48 18.78
CA SER A 44 5.59 3.12 18.32
C SER A 44 4.36 2.53 17.63
N PRO A 45 4.51 1.84 16.49
CA PRO A 45 3.41 1.13 15.85
C PRO A 45 2.94 -0.06 16.71
N PRO A 46 1.65 -0.43 16.65
CA PRO A 46 1.16 -1.65 17.28
C PRO A 46 1.69 -2.89 16.55
N SER A 47 1.81 -4.03 17.22
CA SER A 47 2.33 -5.26 16.61
C SER A 47 1.47 -5.75 15.42
N PRO A 48 2.03 -6.48 14.43
CA PRO A 48 1.26 -7.04 13.32
C PRO A 48 0.08 -7.90 13.77
N GLN A 49 0.23 -8.65 14.86
CA GLN A 49 -0.84 -9.44 15.47
C GLN A 49 -1.99 -8.55 15.99
N THR A 50 -1.67 -7.41 16.61
CA THR A 50 -2.67 -6.43 17.05
C THR A 50 -3.37 -5.80 15.85
N ILE A 51 -2.61 -5.45 14.81
CA ILE A 51 -3.16 -4.89 13.57
C ILE A 51 -4.12 -5.88 12.91
N LYS A 52 -3.79 -7.16 12.90
CA LYS A 52 -4.66 -8.22 12.35
C LYS A 52 -5.99 -8.28 13.09
N LYS A 53 -5.97 -8.31 14.43
CA LYS A 53 -7.19 -8.30 15.26
C LYS A 53 -8.10 -7.11 14.97
N LEU A 54 -7.52 -5.93 14.77
CA LEU A 54 -8.25 -4.72 14.40
C LEU A 54 -8.85 -4.85 12.99
N ALA A 55 -8.05 -5.28 12.01
CA ALA A 55 -8.45 -5.43 10.62
C ALA A 55 -9.56 -6.47 10.41
N ASP A 56 -9.49 -7.61 11.11
CA ASP A 56 -10.47 -8.70 10.98
C ASP A 56 -11.91 -8.28 11.39
N ASN A 57 -12.04 -7.18 12.15
CA ASN A 57 -13.32 -6.60 12.57
C ASN A 57 -13.52 -5.18 12.04
N ALA A 58 -12.75 -4.76 11.04
CA ALA A 58 -12.81 -3.42 10.47
C ALA A 58 -14.05 -3.22 9.59
N TYR A 59 -14.61 -2.02 9.61
CA TYR A 59 -15.64 -1.54 8.71
C TYR A 59 -15.04 -0.59 7.66
N ASN A 60 -15.86 -0.17 6.68
CA ASN A 60 -15.50 0.84 5.67
C ASN A 60 -14.29 0.48 4.80
N ASP A 61 -14.17 -0.82 4.47
CA ASP A 61 -13.15 -1.40 3.59
C ASP A 61 -11.71 -1.11 4.02
N VAL A 62 -11.46 -0.91 5.31
CA VAL A 62 -10.09 -0.78 5.83
C VAL A 62 -9.47 -2.17 5.94
N THR A 63 -8.44 -2.43 5.15
CA THR A 63 -7.80 -3.75 5.11
C THR A 63 -6.62 -3.85 6.07
N TYR A 64 -6.23 -5.09 6.39
CA TYR A 64 -4.98 -5.37 7.12
C TYR A 64 -3.76 -4.72 6.44
N LYS A 65 -3.73 -4.72 5.10
CA LYS A 65 -2.66 -4.14 4.30
C LYS A 65 -2.57 -2.62 4.50
N ASP A 66 -3.70 -1.93 4.59
CA ASP A 66 -3.73 -0.47 4.79
C ASP A 66 -3.14 -0.09 6.15
N LEU A 67 -3.56 -0.81 7.20
CA LEU A 67 -3.06 -0.60 8.55
C LEU A 67 -1.57 -0.98 8.67
N MET A 68 -1.14 -2.07 8.04
CA MET A 68 0.27 -2.50 8.02
C MET A 68 1.17 -1.51 7.27
N ALA A 69 0.69 -0.94 6.17
CA ALA A 69 1.41 0.10 5.44
C ALA A 69 1.54 1.38 6.28
N ALA A 70 0.46 1.82 6.93
CA ALA A 70 0.50 2.97 7.83
C ALA A 70 1.38 2.72 9.06
N ALA A 71 1.40 1.49 9.58
CA ALA A 71 2.27 1.05 10.67
C ALA A 71 3.76 0.97 10.28
N GLY A 72 4.08 1.07 8.98
CA GLY A 72 5.44 1.00 8.47
C GLY A 72 6.01 -0.41 8.36
N TYR A 73 5.16 -1.45 8.42
CA TYR A 73 5.56 -2.85 8.23
C TYR A 73 5.58 -3.29 6.77
N LEU A 74 4.84 -2.60 5.91
CA LEU A 74 4.96 -2.76 4.47
C LEU A 74 5.81 -1.61 3.95
N ASP A 75 7.00 -1.93 3.46
CA ASP A 75 7.76 -1.02 2.62
C ASP A 75 6.84 -0.65 1.44
N GLN A 76 6.34 0.57 1.42
CA GLN A 76 5.82 1.20 0.20
C GLN A 76 7.00 1.52 -0.73
N LYS A 77 7.88 0.54 -0.99
CA LYS A 77 8.82 0.63 -2.09
C LYS A 77 7.98 0.49 -3.34
N ASP A 78 7.82 1.60 -4.05
CA ASP A 78 7.45 1.52 -5.45
C ASP A 78 8.39 0.51 -6.12
N PRO A 79 7.85 -0.42 -6.94
CA PRO A 79 8.71 -1.32 -7.68
C PRO A 79 9.72 -0.47 -8.47
N PRO A 80 10.98 -0.94 -8.61
CA PRO A 80 11.98 -0.19 -9.34
C PRO A 80 11.43 0.13 -10.72
N LYS A 81 11.40 1.42 -11.05
CA LYS A 81 10.91 1.89 -12.35
C LYS A 81 11.85 1.34 -13.42
N PRO A 82 11.37 0.56 -14.41
CA PRO A 82 12.20 0.16 -15.53
C PRO A 82 12.78 1.36 -16.25
N LYS A 83 14.02 1.23 -16.74
CA LYS A 83 14.66 2.23 -17.61
C LYS A 83 13.85 2.48 -18.88
N ALA A 84 13.08 1.48 -19.33
CA ALA A 84 12.16 1.61 -20.47
C ALA A 84 11.01 2.62 -20.24
N LEU A 85 10.82 3.13 -19.02
CA LEU A 85 9.90 4.25 -18.77
C LEU A 85 10.51 5.62 -19.11
N GLU A 86 11.81 5.70 -19.37
CA GLU A 86 12.49 6.94 -19.76
C GLU A 86 11.97 7.41 -21.13
N GLY A 87 11.37 8.60 -21.17
CA GLY A 87 10.80 9.19 -22.39
C GLY A 87 9.28 9.05 -22.52
N LEU A 88 8.60 8.39 -21.59
CA LEU A 88 7.12 8.37 -21.56
C LEU A 88 6.56 9.73 -21.14
N ASP A 89 5.37 10.04 -21.63
CA ASP A 89 4.74 11.33 -21.38
C ASP A 89 4.38 11.54 -19.90
N MET A 90 4.33 12.81 -19.48
CA MET A 90 4.04 13.18 -18.08
C MET A 90 2.65 12.79 -17.60
N PHE A 91 1.65 12.74 -18.48
CA PHE A 91 0.30 12.28 -18.14
C PHE A 91 0.31 10.78 -17.82
N PHE A 92 1.02 9.97 -18.61
CA PHE A 92 1.19 8.54 -18.37
C PHE A 92 1.87 8.28 -17.03
N LEU A 93 2.98 8.95 -16.74
CA LEU A 93 3.70 8.82 -15.47
C LEU A 93 2.81 9.20 -14.26
N ARG A 94 2.00 10.26 -14.40
CA ARG A 94 1.06 10.69 -13.37
C ARG A 94 -0.09 9.69 -13.17
N ALA A 95 -0.58 9.08 -14.23
CA ALA A 95 -1.61 8.04 -14.15
C ALA A 95 -1.08 6.79 -13.43
N VAL A 96 0.12 6.33 -13.78
CA VAL A 96 0.78 5.18 -13.15
C VAL A 96 1.09 5.46 -11.67
N GLY A 97 1.46 6.68 -11.31
CA GLY A 97 1.70 7.09 -9.93
C GLY A 97 0.50 6.90 -8.98
N LYS A 98 -0.73 6.97 -9.51
CA LYS A 98 -1.98 6.80 -8.74
C LYS A 98 -2.39 5.33 -8.56
N LEU A 99 -1.72 4.38 -9.21
CA LEU A 99 -2.07 2.96 -9.13
C LEU A 99 -1.61 2.34 -7.81
N SER A 100 -2.26 1.22 -7.44
CA SER A 100 -1.77 0.34 -6.38
C SER A 100 -0.39 -0.23 -6.72
N PRO A 101 0.40 -0.69 -5.73
CA PRO A 101 1.71 -1.29 -6.00
C PRO A 101 1.66 -2.46 -7.00
N GLU A 102 0.58 -3.25 -6.95
CA GLU A 102 0.36 -4.35 -7.87
C GLU A 102 0.01 -3.86 -9.28
N GLY A 103 -0.78 -2.80 -9.40
CA GLY A 103 -1.07 -2.14 -10.68
C GLY A 103 0.20 -1.55 -11.32
N LYS A 104 1.04 -0.87 -10.53
CA LYS A 104 2.34 -0.37 -11.00
C LYS A 104 3.23 -1.50 -11.53
N LYS A 105 3.31 -2.61 -10.79
CA LYS A 105 4.08 -3.78 -11.21
C LYS A 105 3.62 -4.32 -12.57
N LYS A 106 2.31 -4.50 -12.78
CA LYS A 106 1.77 -4.97 -14.07
C LYS A 106 2.15 -4.05 -15.24
N VAL A 107 2.07 -2.73 -15.03
CA VAL A 107 2.45 -1.76 -16.05
C VAL A 107 3.95 -1.82 -16.34
N TYR A 108 4.78 -1.93 -15.30
CA TYR A 108 6.24 -2.02 -15.47
C TYR A 108 6.65 -3.30 -16.19
N ASP A 109 6.08 -4.45 -15.82
CA ASP A 109 6.31 -5.74 -16.47
C ASP A 109 5.94 -5.67 -17.98
N TYR A 110 4.84 -4.98 -18.31
CA TYR A 110 4.43 -4.79 -19.71
C TYR A 110 5.39 -3.89 -20.50
N VAL A 111 5.80 -2.76 -19.92
CA VAL A 111 6.74 -1.83 -20.56
C VAL A 111 8.09 -2.52 -20.84
N GLU A 112 8.60 -3.31 -19.89
CA GLU A 112 9.81 -4.11 -20.11
C GLU A 112 9.66 -5.14 -21.22
N MET A 113 8.50 -5.83 -21.28
CA MET A 113 8.22 -6.80 -22.34
C MET A 113 8.25 -6.14 -23.72
N VAL A 114 7.61 -4.98 -23.88
CA VAL A 114 7.58 -4.26 -25.16
C VAL A 114 8.98 -3.85 -25.60
N ASP A 115 9.77 -3.24 -24.71
CA ASP A 115 11.16 -2.85 -25.00
C ASP A 115 12.04 -4.07 -25.37
N ALA A 116 11.85 -5.20 -24.69
CA ALA A 116 12.54 -6.45 -25.03
C ALA A 116 12.18 -6.96 -26.44
N LEU A 117 10.90 -6.89 -26.83
CA LEU A 117 10.42 -7.29 -28.16
C LEU A 117 10.99 -6.37 -29.26
N GLU A 118 11.07 -5.07 -29.02
CA GLU A 118 11.67 -4.12 -29.99
C GLU A 118 13.16 -4.41 -30.19
N LYS A 119 13.90 -4.65 -29.10
CA LYS A 119 15.31 -5.05 -29.16
C LYS A 119 15.52 -6.37 -29.90
N GLN A 120 14.62 -7.34 -29.73
CA GLN A 120 14.66 -8.60 -30.47
C GLN A 120 14.45 -8.38 -31.96
N LYS A 121 13.44 -7.59 -32.37
CA LYS A 121 13.19 -7.27 -33.78
C LYS A 121 14.39 -6.60 -34.45
N ILE A 122 15.02 -5.63 -33.78
CA ILE A 122 16.22 -4.94 -34.31
C ILE A 122 17.38 -5.94 -34.52
N LYS A 123 17.60 -6.84 -33.57
CA LYS A 123 18.64 -7.89 -33.68
C LYS A 123 18.36 -8.86 -34.84
N GLU A 124 17.11 -9.25 -35.03
CA GLU A 124 16.71 -10.12 -36.14
C GLU A 124 16.86 -9.46 -37.50
N GLN A 125 16.55 -8.16 -37.60
CA GLN A 125 16.74 -7.38 -38.82
C GLN A 125 18.23 -7.19 -39.16
N ASN A 126 19.08 -6.98 -38.15
CA ASN A 126 20.52 -6.84 -38.34
C ASN A 126 21.24 -8.17 -38.66
N LYS A 127 20.65 -9.32 -38.29
CA LYS A 127 21.17 -10.65 -38.68
C LYS A 127 20.83 -11.06 -40.13
N LYS A 128 19.86 -10.38 -40.76
CA LYS A 128 19.41 -10.65 -42.14
C LYS A 128 20.03 -9.71 -43.18
N LYS A 129 20.84 -8.74 -42.76
CA LYS A 129 21.68 -7.89 -43.62
C LYS A 129 23.10 -8.41 -43.61
#